data_AF-A0A800ITF2-F1
#
_entry.id   AF-A0A800ITF2-F1
#
_cell.length_a   1.000
_cell.length_b   1.000
_cell.length_c   1.000
_cell.angle_alpha   90.00
_cell.angle_beta   90.00
_cell.angle_gamma   90.00
#
_symmetry.space_group_name_H-M   'P 1'
#
loop_
_entity.id
_entity.type
_entity.pdbx_description
1 polymer ?
#
loop_
_entity_poly.entity_id
_entity_poly.type
_entity_poly.pdbx_seq_one_letter_code
_entity_poly.pdbx_strand_id
1 'polypeptide(L)'
;PILNQIKNLNVSLLPIVNNFYGTSVTVTGLLTGTDIITQLASENLGDAVWMSHRILNDEGTLTLDNLTLDDISNAIDCPLQLSNDSFLKLLNNLTHA
;
A
#
# COMPACT_ATOMS: atom_id res chain seq x y z
N PRO A 1 13.08 -6.75 -8.97
CA PRO A 1 13.16 -6.84 -10.46
C PRO A 1 13.03 -8.26 -11.05
N ILE A 2 13.04 -9.35 -10.26
CA ILE A 2 12.82 -10.73 -10.77
C ILE A 2 11.41 -10.89 -11.37
N LEU A 3 10.40 -10.22 -10.80
CA LEU A 3 9.01 -10.32 -11.26
C LEU A 3 8.81 -9.81 -12.70
N ASN A 4 9.60 -8.83 -13.14
CA ASN A 4 9.54 -8.31 -14.51
C ASN A 4 10.09 -9.28 -15.58
N GLN A 5 10.60 -10.45 -15.19
CA GLN A 5 10.97 -11.52 -16.11
C GLN A 5 9.77 -12.41 -16.49
N ILE A 6 8.65 -12.29 -15.78
CA ILE A 6 7.43 -13.06 -16.06
C ILE A 6 6.73 -12.44 -17.26
N LYS A 7 6.51 -13.24 -18.30
CA LYS A 7 5.82 -12.79 -19.52
C LYS A 7 4.40 -12.33 -19.20
N ASN A 8 4.00 -11.19 -19.76
CA ASN A 8 2.70 -10.52 -19.55
C ASN A 8 2.47 -9.99 -18.11
N LEU A 9 3.53 -9.87 -17.29
CA LEU A 9 3.47 -9.20 -15.99
C LEU A 9 4.35 -7.95 -16.03
N ASN A 10 3.79 -6.81 -15.63
CA ASN A 10 4.54 -5.59 -15.39
C ASN A 10 4.46 -5.23 -13.90
N VAL A 11 5.60 -5.04 -13.27
CA VAL A 11 5.70 -4.66 -11.86
C VAL A 11 6.56 -3.42 -11.71
N SER A 12 5.94 -2.37 -11.18
CA SER A 12 6.60 -1.15 -10.72
C SER A 12 6.81 -1.24 -9.21
N LEU A 13 8.00 -0.84 -8.74
CA LEU A 13 8.29 -0.70 -7.32
C LEU A 13 8.25 0.78 -6.97
N LEU A 14 7.25 1.18 -6.19
CA LEU A 14 7.09 2.54 -5.69
C LEU A 14 7.37 2.52 -4.18
N PRO A 15 8.56 2.95 -3.72
CA PRO A 15 8.85 3.03 -2.30
C PRO A 15 8.14 4.23 -1.67
N ILE A 16 7.58 4.04 -0.48
CA ILE A 16 7.02 5.12 0.34
C ILE A 16 8.06 5.45 1.42
N VAL A 17 8.54 6.68 1.41
CA VAL A 17 9.49 7.20 2.40
C VAL A 17 8.71 7.59 3.66
N ASN A 18 9.19 7.17 4.82
CA ASN A 18 8.63 7.59 6.09
C ASN A 18 9.12 9.01 6.42
N ASN A 19 8.32 10.03 6.14
CA ASN A 19 8.67 11.41 6.47
C ASN A 19 8.21 11.78 7.89
N PHE A 20 7.18 11.11 8.40
CA PHE A 20 6.64 11.38 9.74
C PHE A 20 7.62 11.04 10.87
N TYR A 21 8.15 9.81 10.90
CA TYR A 21 9.14 9.36 11.89
C TYR A 21 10.59 9.56 11.41
N GLY A 22 10.78 9.94 10.16
CA GLY A 22 12.08 10.25 9.55
C GLY A 22 12.58 9.15 8.61
N THR A 23 13.37 9.58 7.62
CA THR A 23 13.75 8.77 6.44
C THR A 23 14.64 7.57 6.75
N SER A 24 15.21 7.50 7.95
CA SER A 24 15.96 6.33 8.43
C SER A 24 15.05 5.17 8.85
N VAL A 25 13.75 5.42 9.03
CA VAL A 25 12.75 4.40 9.35
C VAL A 25 12.29 3.71 8.06
N THR A 26 12.60 2.43 7.95
CA THR A 26 12.37 1.62 6.73
C THR A 26 11.41 0.46 6.91
N VAL A 27 10.70 0.41 8.05
CA VAL A 27 9.74 -0.66 8.37
C VAL A 27 8.31 -0.23 8.05
N THR A 28 7.53 -1.14 7.43
CA THR A 28 6.14 -0.87 7.02
C THR A 28 5.22 -0.55 8.19
N GLY A 29 5.44 -1.16 9.35
CA GLY A 29 4.59 -0.97 10.54
C GLY A 29 4.67 0.43 11.16
N LEU A 30 5.56 1.29 10.65
CA LEU A 30 5.68 2.68 11.08
C LEU A 30 5.28 3.69 9.99
N LEU A 31 4.79 3.22 8.84
CA LEU A 31 4.24 4.12 7.82
C LEU A 31 2.94 4.75 8.29
N THR A 32 2.82 6.06 8.06
CA THR A 32 1.59 6.80 8.34
C THR A 32 0.72 6.87 7.09
N GLY A 33 -0.59 7.07 7.28
CA GLY A 33 -1.49 7.32 6.16
C GLY A 33 -1.13 8.61 5.42
N THR A 34 -0.63 9.63 6.12
CA THR A 34 -0.10 10.86 5.51
C THR A 34 1.07 10.58 4.56
N ASP A 35 2.04 9.77 4.96
CA ASP A 35 3.18 9.41 4.09
C ASP A 35 2.70 8.67 2.83
N ILE A 36 1.71 7.78 2.99
CA ILE A 36 1.10 7.02 1.89
C ILE A 36 0.38 7.96 0.92
N ILE A 37 -0.56 8.77 1.42
CA ILE A 37 -1.39 9.66 0.59
C ILE A 37 -0.51 10.63 -0.19
N THR A 38 0.42 11.30 0.49
CA THR A 38 1.23 12.36 -0.13
C THR A 38 2.11 11.85 -1.26
N GLN A 39 2.60 10.62 -1.17
CA GLN A 39 3.50 10.03 -2.17
C GLN A 39 2.75 9.26 -3.26
N LEU A 40 1.57 8.71 -2.99
CA LEU A 40 0.76 8.02 -3.99
C LEU A 40 -0.14 8.96 -4.80
N ALA A 41 -0.50 10.14 -4.27
CA ALA A 41 -1.38 11.08 -4.95
C ALA A 41 -0.83 11.59 -6.31
N SER A 42 0.49 11.52 -6.53
CA SER A 42 1.11 11.90 -7.81
C SER A 42 1.34 10.73 -8.78
N GLU A 43 1.02 9.51 -8.37
CA GLU A 43 1.34 8.29 -9.12
C GLU A 43 0.15 7.79 -9.95
N ASN A 44 0.44 7.06 -11.02
CA ASN A 44 -0.59 6.35 -11.78
C ASN A 44 -0.86 4.99 -11.14
N LEU A 45 -1.88 4.92 -10.29
CA LEU A 45 -2.15 3.78 -9.40
C LEU A 45 -2.87 2.59 -10.07
N GLY A 46 -3.46 2.78 -11.25
CA GLY A 46 -4.24 1.76 -11.94
C GLY A 46 -5.55 1.44 -11.21
N ASP A 47 -5.95 0.17 -11.22
CA ASP A 47 -7.28 -0.27 -10.78
C ASP A 47 -7.42 -0.37 -9.25
N ALA A 48 -6.34 -0.69 -8.54
CA ALA A 48 -6.33 -0.83 -7.08
C ALA A 48 -4.92 -0.78 -6.50
N VAL A 49 -4.79 -0.23 -5.29
CA VAL A 49 -3.57 -0.26 -4.48
C VAL A 49 -3.68 -1.37 -3.43
N TRP A 50 -2.65 -2.23 -3.37
CA TRP A 50 -2.54 -3.26 -2.35
C TRP A 50 -1.44 -2.93 -1.35
N MET A 51 -1.76 -2.93 -0.05
CA MET A 51 -0.81 -2.68 1.03
C MET A 51 -0.77 -3.83 2.04
N SER A 52 0.30 -3.90 2.83
CA SER A 52 0.35 -4.81 3.96
C SER A 52 -0.66 -4.37 5.02
N HIS A 53 -1.37 -5.30 5.65
CA HIS A 53 -2.22 -5.03 6.82
C HIS A 53 -1.47 -4.35 7.98
N ARG A 54 -0.13 -4.42 7.99
CA ARG A 54 0.75 -3.83 9.01
C ARG A 54 0.74 -2.30 9.05
N ILE A 55 0.14 -1.63 8.07
CA ILE A 55 -0.05 -0.17 8.11
C ILE A 55 -1.10 0.25 9.15
N LEU A 56 -1.89 -0.71 9.66
CA LEU A 56 -2.93 -0.48 10.64
C LEU A 56 -2.48 -0.89 12.05
N ASN A 57 -3.15 -0.32 13.05
CA ASN A 57 -3.07 -0.71 14.44
C ASN A 57 -3.52 -2.17 14.67
N ASP A 58 -3.35 -2.66 15.89
CA ASP A 58 -3.69 -4.05 16.26
C ASP A 58 -5.18 -4.37 16.12
N GLU A 59 -6.05 -3.35 16.17
CA GLU A 59 -7.48 -3.47 15.92
C GLU A 59 -7.82 -3.58 14.42
N GLY A 60 -6.87 -3.26 13.54
CA GLY A 60 -7.04 -3.28 12.09
C GLY A 60 -7.95 -2.17 11.57
N THR A 61 -7.98 -1.02 12.24
CA THR A 61 -8.94 0.06 11.96
C THR A 61 -8.30 1.36 11.53
N LEU A 62 -7.14 1.71 12.10
CA LEU A 62 -6.51 3.02 11.94
C LEU A 62 -5.02 2.91 11.70
N THR A 63 -4.46 3.82 10.90
CA THR A 63 -3.02 4.08 10.84
C THR A 63 -2.52 4.79 12.08
N LEU A 64 -1.20 4.94 12.21
CA LEU A 64 -0.54 5.62 13.35
C LEU A 64 -0.93 7.10 13.51
N ASP A 65 -1.41 7.72 12.43
CA ASP A 65 -1.89 9.10 12.39
C ASP A 65 -3.43 9.21 12.35
N ASN A 66 -4.14 8.15 12.76
CA ASN A 66 -5.60 8.09 12.90
C ASN A 66 -6.39 8.20 11.59
N LEU A 67 -5.86 7.67 10.49
CA LEU A 67 -6.59 7.57 9.22
C LEU A 67 -7.14 6.15 9.03
N THR A 68 -8.36 6.05 8.53
CA THR A 68 -8.96 4.77 8.13
C THR A 68 -8.50 4.38 6.72
N LEU A 69 -8.73 3.12 6.32
CA LEU A 69 -8.49 2.68 4.95
C LEU A 69 -9.32 3.49 3.94
N ASP A 70 -10.55 3.85 4.30
CA ASP A 70 -11.45 4.64 3.46
C ASP A 70 -10.93 6.07 3.29
N ASP A 71 -10.40 6.69 4.35
CA ASP A 71 -9.78 8.02 4.25
C ASP A 71 -8.63 8.02 3.25
N ILE A 72 -7.77 7.00 3.30
CA ILE A 72 -6.63 6.86 2.40
C ILE A 72 -7.11 6.59 0.97
N SER A 73 -8.02 5.64 0.79
CA SER A 73 -8.56 5.25 -0.53
C SER A 73 -9.22 6.43 -1.23
N ASN A 74 -10.00 7.23 -0.49
CA ASN A 74 -10.65 8.43 -1.02
C ASN A 74 -9.61 9.52 -1.36
N ALA A 75 -8.56 9.68 -0.55
CA ALA A 75 -7.55 10.72 -0.77
C ALA A 75 -6.65 10.44 -1.99
N ILE A 76 -6.41 9.17 -2.31
CA ILE A 76 -5.62 8.76 -3.48
C ILE A 76 -6.47 8.47 -4.72
N ASP A 77 -7.80 8.60 -4.62
CA ASP A 77 -8.78 8.29 -5.68
C ASP A 77 -8.57 6.90 -6.31
N CYS A 78 -8.29 5.90 -5.46
CA CYS A 78 -8.04 4.54 -5.90
C CYS A 78 -8.46 3.53 -4.82
N PRO A 79 -9.12 2.41 -5.17
CA PRO A 79 -9.47 1.36 -4.22
C PRO A 79 -8.24 0.84 -3.47
N LEU A 80 -8.30 0.87 -2.15
CA LEU A 80 -7.23 0.38 -1.29
C LEU A 80 -7.60 -0.99 -0.69
N GLN A 81 -6.74 -1.99 -0.87
CA GLN A 81 -6.92 -3.33 -0.33
C GLN A 81 -5.73 -3.76 0.54
N LEU A 82 -6.01 -4.60 1.54
CA LEU A 82 -4.99 -5.17 2.40
C LEU A 82 -4.60 -6.60 1.99
N SER A 83 -3.31 -6.89 2.09
CA SER A 83 -2.73 -8.22 1.94
C SER A 83 -2.27 -8.78 3.29
N ASN A 84 -2.69 -10.02 3.58
CA ASN A 84 -2.35 -10.75 4.80
C ASN A 84 -1.06 -11.57 4.62
N ASP A 85 0.03 -10.89 4.28
CA ASP A 85 1.40 -11.44 4.13
C ASP A 85 1.54 -12.62 3.16
N SER A 86 0.57 -12.83 2.26
CA SER A 86 0.60 -13.91 1.27
C SER A 86 0.45 -13.36 -0.14
N PHE A 87 1.56 -13.34 -0.87
CA PHE A 87 1.58 -12.91 -2.26
C PHE A 87 0.69 -13.78 -3.16
N LEU A 88 0.63 -15.09 -2.91
CA LEU A 88 -0.24 -16.00 -3.66
C LEU A 88 -1.74 -15.67 -3.47
N LYS A 89 -2.15 -15.33 -2.23
CA LYS A 89 -3.52 -14.92 -1.96
C LYS A 89 -3.86 -13.61 -2.67
N LEU A 90 -2.94 -12.65 -2.67
CA LEU A 90 -3.09 -11.40 -3.43
C LEU A 90 -3.33 -11.69 -4.91
N LEU A 91 -2.51 -12.55 -5.53
CA LEU A 91 -2.65 -12.88 -6.95
C LEU A 91 -4.01 -13.53 -7.28
N ASN A 92 -4.49 -14.43 -6.43
CA ASN A 92 -5.80 -15.06 -6.63
C ASN A 92 -6.97 -14.06 -6.53
N ASN A 93 -6.81 -12.99 -5.76
CA ASN A 93 -7.82 -11.95 -5.65
C ASN A 93 -7.84 -11.02 -6.87
N LEU A 94 -6.72 -10.89 -7.59
CA LEU A 94 -6.66 -10.13 -8.85
C LEU A 94 -7.43 -10.81 -9.99
N THR A 95 -7.54 -12.14 -9.99
CA THR A 95 -8.20 -12.90 -11.07
C THR A 95 -9.73 -12.91 -11.01
N HIS A 96 -10.32 -12.29 -9.98
CA HIS A 96 -11.77 -12.24 -9.77
C HIS A 96 -12.35 -10.80 -9.82
N ALA A 97 -11.55 -9.82 -10.22
CA ALA A 97 -11.98 -8.44 -10.49
C ALA A 97 -12.25 -8.22 -11.98
#